data_AF-A0A7C2A3N2-F1
#
_entry.id   AF-A0A7C2A3N2-F1
#
_cell.length_a   1.000
_cell.length_b   1.000
_cell.length_c   1.000
_cell.angle_alpha   90.00
_cell.angle_beta   90.00
_cell.angle_gamma   90.00
#
_symmetry.space_group_name_H-M   'P 1'
#
loop_
_entity.id
_entity.type
_entity.pdbx_description
1 polymer ?
#
loop_
_entity_poly.entity_id
_entity_poly.type
_entity_poly.pdbx_seq_one_letter_code
_entity_poly.pdbx_strand_id
1 'polypeptide(L)'
;RKVDPTEYLTQCQITTPMGAGPFKFVEWKRGSYILLEKNPDWFFKDQTLPMGNDKLKYDLKVDKILFKFYASSETRILALKNGDIDICTIPAADIADFEADPDMTILEWGNDWLDFIGFNCTKPPFNDPAFRKALHYLIDKEFLVDKLQQGYAIAQYSVIPAINTFWCNPDCPTYGMGMSMEERIQKAIEILKGAGYTWESES
;
A
#
# COMPACT_ATOMS: atom_id res chain seq x y z
N ARG A 1 -19.54 23.20 -31.14
CA ARG A 1 -20.39 22.05 -30.76
C ARG A 1 -20.40 22.03 -29.22
N LYS A 2 -21.56 22.21 -28.57
CA LYS A 2 -21.63 22.14 -27.10
C LYS A 2 -21.50 20.67 -26.71
N VAL A 3 -20.42 20.31 -26.02
CA VAL A 3 -20.21 18.96 -25.48
C VAL A 3 -20.92 18.92 -24.12
N ASP A 4 -21.66 17.86 -23.84
CA ASP A 4 -22.21 17.62 -22.51
C ASP A 4 -21.04 17.46 -21.51
N PRO A 5 -20.91 18.34 -20.50
CA PRO A 5 -19.82 18.26 -19.53
C PRO A 5 -19.76 16.91 -18.80
N THR A 6 -20.91 16.25 -18.57
CA THR A 6 -20.97 14.95 -17.89
C THR A 6 -20.45 13.82 -18.77
N GLU A 7 -20.79 13.84 -20.05
CA GLU A 7 -20.25 12.88 -21.03
C GLU A 7 -18.73 13.04 -21.17
N TYR A 8 -18.25 14.29 -21.21
CA TYR A 8 -16.82 14.57 -21.22
C TYR A 8 -16.12 14.06 -19.95
N LEU A 9 -16.65 14.31 -18.76
CA LEU A 9 -16.01 13.89 -17.51
C LEU A 9 -16.01 12.36 -17.30
N THR A 10 -17.01 11.65 -17.83
CA THR A 10 -17.16 10.20 -17.62
C THR A 10 -16.51 9.35 -18.71
N GLN A 11 -16.29 9.90 -19.91
CA GLN A 11 -15.79 9.15 -21.07
C GLN A 11 -14.47 9.69 -21.63
N CYS A 12 -14.00 10.88 -21.21
CA CYS A 12 -12.74 11.43 -21.70
C CYS A 12 -11.57 10.56 -21.21
N GLN A 13 -10.87 9.95 -22.17
CA GLN A 13 -9.59 9.32 -21.93
C GLN A 13 -8.48 10.35 -22.12
N ILE A 14 -7.77 10.67 -21.04
CA ILE A 14 -6.58 11.51 -21.11
C ILE A 14 -5.43 10.66 -21.66
N THR A 15 -5.20 10.76 -22.97
CA THR A 15 -4.09 10.05 -23.64
C THR A 15 -2.78 10.82 -23.59
N THR A 16 -2.84 12.12 -23.30
CA THR A 16 -1.68 13.02 -23.21
C THR A 16 -1.85 13.91 -21.98
N PRO A 17 -1.50 13.42 -20.79
CA PRO A 17 -1.63 14.20 -19.57
C PRO A 17 -0.70 15.42 -19.60
N MET A 18 -1.31 16.60 -19.43
CA MET A 18 -0.61 17.88 -19.32
C MET A 18 -0.51 18.24 -17.84
N GLY A 19 0.71 18.26 -17.31
CA GLY A 19 0.99 18.61 -15.92
C GLY A 19 1.96 19.78 -15.80
N ALA A 20 1.94 20.45 -14.66
CA ALA A 20 2.91 21.50 -14.32
C ALA A 20 4.09 20.94 -13.49
N GLY A 21 4.33 19.64 -13.54
CA GLY A 21 5.34 18.96 -12.73
C GLY A 21 6.77 19.09 -13.28
N PRO A 22 7.77 18.57 -12.54
CA PRO A 22 9.18 18.56 -12.95
C PRO A 22 9.46 17.68 -14.18
N PHE A 23 8.54 16.76 -14.52
CA PHE A 23 8.60 15.91 -15.70
C PHE A 23 7.30 16.00 -16.50
N LYS A 24 7.40 15.89 -17.82
CA LYS A 24 6.30 15.88 -18.78
C LYS A 24 6.11 14.47 -19.33
N PHE A 25 4.87 14.14 -19.64
CA PHE A 25 4.55 12.90 -20.34
C PHE A 25 5.07 12.92 -21.78
N VAL A 26 5.71 11.82 -22.19
CA VAL A 26 6.19 11.60 -23.57
C VAL A 26 5.36 10.53 -24.25
N GLU A 27 5.34 9.32 -23.69
CA GLU A 27 4.69 8.16 -24.29
C GLU A 27 4.22 7.17 -23.22
N TRP A 28 3.11 6.48 -23.50
CA TRP A 28 2.72 5.27 -22.78
C TRP A 28 2.55 4.11 -23.76
N LYS A 29 3.46 3.14 -23.65
CA LYS A 29 3.30 1.84 -24.30
C LYS A 29 2.55 0.91 -23.35
N ARG A 30 1.24 0.74 -23.58
CA ARG A 30 0.35 -0.05 -22.70
C ARG A 30 0.92 -1.43 -22.41
N GLY A 31 0.91 -1.82 -21.13
CA GLY A 31 1.47 -3.08 -20.64
C GLY A 31 3.00 -3.17 -20.65
N SER A 32 3.71 -2.11 -21.09
CA SER A 32 5.17 -2.11 -21.19
C SER A 32 5.83 -1.01 -20.37
N TYR A 33 5.64 0.27 -20.71
CA TYR A 33 6.27 1.36 -19.97
C TYR A 33 5.54 2.71 -20.12
N ILE A 34 5.78 3.62 -19.19
CA ILE A 34 5.51 5.06 -19.32
C ILE A 34 6.84 5.81 -19.36
N LEU A 35 7.03 6.67 -20.35
CA LEU A 35 8.20 7.52 -20.50
C LEU A 35 7.84 8.96 -20.18
N LEU A 36 8.61 9.57 -19.27
CA LEU A 36 8.58 10.99 -18.97
C LEU A 36 9.92 11.64 -19.31
N GLU A 37 9.89 12.91 -19.68
CA GLU A 37 11.08 13.74 -19.89
C GLU A 37 11.08 14.95 -18.95
N LYS A 38 12.27 15.45 -18.62
CA LYS A 38 12.42 16.63 -17.77
C LYS A 38 11.66 17.83 -18.35
N ASN A 39 10.98 18.57 -17.47
CA ASN A 39 10.30 19.80 -17.82
C ASN A 39 11.25 21.00 -17.67
N PRO A 40 11.76 21.60 -18.77
CA PRO A 40 12.64 22.77 -18.67
C PRO A 40 11.92 24.02 -18.16
N ASP A 41 10.59 24.05 -18.22
CA ASP A 41 9.75 25.20 -17.85
C ASP A 41 9.09 25.02 -16.47
N TRP A 42 9.59 24.09 -15.66
CA TRP A 42 9.06 23.89 -14.32
C TRP A 42 9.26 25.13 -13.45
N PHE A 43 8.17 25.66 -12.89
CA PHE A 43 8.13 26.97 -12.23
C PHE A 43 8.94 27.06 -10.92
N PHE A 44 9.35 25.92 -10.35
CA PHE A 44 10.20 25.85 -9.15
C PHE A 44 11.67 25.51 -9.45
N LYS A 45 12.09 25.46 -10.72
CA LYS A 45 13.43 25.01 -11.11
C LYS A 45 14.59 25.83 -10.53
N ASP A 46 14.34 27.10 -10.20
CA ASP A 46 15.34 28.02 -9.64
C ASP A 46 15.13 28.28 -8.15
N GLN A 47 14.21 27.54 -7.51
CA GLN A 47 13.85 27.74 -6.10
C GLN A 47 14.46 26.67 -5.19
N THR A 48 14.63 27.05 -3.92
CA THR A 48 14.94 26.12 -2.83
C THR A 48 13.71 26.04 -1.93
N LEU A 49 13.10 24.87 -1.87
CA LEU A 49 11.88 24.64 -1.10
C LEU A 49 12.23 24.15 0.31
N PRO A 50 11.51 24.59 1.35
CA PRO A 50 11.59 23.93 2.65
C PRO A 50 11.01 22.50 2.53
N MET A 51 11.70 21.51 3.11
CA MET A 51 11.28 20.10 3.13
C MET A 51 11.54 19.54 4.53
N GLY A 52 10.52 19.58 5.39
CA GLY A 52 10.69 19.26 6.81
C GLY A 52 11.69 20.21 7.47
N ASN A 53 12.72 19.67 8.12
CA ASN A 53 13.82 20.44 8.71
C ASN A 53 14.94 20.77 7.70
N ASP A 54 14.81 20.29 6.46
CA ASP A 54 15.80 20.46 5.40
C ASP A 54 15.34 21.45 4.33
N LYS A 55 16.23 21.70 3.38
CA LYS A 55 15.98 22.52 2.20
C LYS A 55 16.23 21.68 0.95
N LEU A 56 15.20 21.51 0.13
CA LEU A 56 15.32 20.88 -1.17
C LEU A 56 15.68 21.96 -2.20
N LYS A 57 16.96 22.04 -2.56
CA LYS A 57 17.38 22.79 -3.74
C LYS A 57 17.05 21.94 -4.96
N TYR A 58 16.34 22.51 -5.93
CA TYR A 58 16.09 21.79 -7.16
C TYR A 58 17.40 21.57 -7.94
N ASP A 59 17.78 20.30 -8.06
CA ASP A 59 18.92 19.85 -8.84
C ASP A 59 18.62 18.52 -9.52
N LEU A 60 17.64 18.52 -10.44
CA LEU A 60 17.31 17.31 -11.20
C LEU A 60 18.46 16.92 -12.13
N LYS A 61 19.19 15.88 -11.73
CA LYS A 61 20.25 15.24 -12.52
C LYS A 61 19.75 14.21 -13.53
N VAL A 62 18.43 13.97 -13.56
CA VAL A 62 17.80 12.95 -14.41
C VAL A 62 17.06 13.62 -15.56
N ASP A 63 17.36 13.22 -16.79
CA ASP A 63 16.73 13.77 -18.00
C ASP A 63 15.40 13.09 -18.35
N LYS A 64 15.27 11.79 -18.05
CA LYS A 64 14.09 10.98 -18.37
C LYS A 64 13.80 9.99 -17.26
N ILE A 65 12.52 9.69 -17.06
CA ILE A 65 12.07 8.62 -16.16
C ILE A 65 11.32 7.60 -17.01
N LEU A 66 11.78 6.35 -16.94
CA LEU A 66 11.12 5.20 -17.58
C LEU A 66 10.47 4.33 -16.50
N PHE A 67 9.15 4.43 -16.36
CA PHE A 67 8.38 3.51 -15.52
C PHE A 67 8.11 2.24 -16.30
N LYS A 68 8.92 1.20 -16.08
CA LYS A 68 8.80 -0.09 -16.76
C LYS A 68 7.93 -1.04 -15.95
N PHE A 69 6.99 -1.71 -16.62
CA PHE A 69 6.06 -2.63 -15.97
C PHE A 69 6.57 -4.06 -16.03
N TYR A 70 6.54 -4.72 -14.88
CA TYR A 70 6.91 -6.11 -14.70
C TYR A 70 5.73 -6.84 -14.05
N ALA A 71 5.36 -7.99 -14.62
CA ALA A 71 4.20 -8.75 -14.15
C ALA A 71 4.47 -9.52 -12.85
N SER A 72 5.74 -9.76 -12.51
CA SER A 72 6.14 -10.49 -11.32
C SER A 72 7.29 -9.79 -10.60
N SER A 73 7.43 -10.06 -9.31
CA SER A 73 8.53 -9.49 -8.51
C SER A 73 9.88 -10.06 -8.91
N GLU A 74 9.94 -11.34 -9.30
CA GLU A 74 11.18 -12.03 -9.68
C GLU A 74 11.77 -11.42 -10.96
N THR A 75 10.92 -11.14 -11.96
CA THR A 75 11.35 -10.49 -13.21
C THR A 75 11.81 -9.05 -13.00
N ARG A 76 11.17 -8.34 -12.06
CA ARG A 76 11.57 -6.98 -11.66
C ARG A 76 12.92 -6.98 -10.93
N ILE A 77 13.13 -7.91 -10.00
CA ILE A 77 14.37 -8.05 -9.24
C ILE A 77 15.53 -8.46 -10.15
N LEU A 78 15.31 -9.40 -11.08
CA LEU A 78 16.32 -9.77 -12.06
C LEU A 78 16.74 -8.57 -12.92
N ALA A 79 15.79 -7.74 -13.34
CA ALA A 79 16.08 -6.52 -14.09
C ALA A 79 16.91 -5.52 -13.27
N LEU A 80 16.62 -5.37 -11.97
CA LEU A 80 17.43 -4.53 -11.07
C LEU A 80 18.86 -5.06 -10.98
N LYS A 81 19.03 -6.37 -10.72
CA LYS A 81 20.35 -7.01 -10.63
C LYS A 81 21.16 -6.94 -11.94
N ASN A 82 20.49 -6.92 -13.09
CA ASN A 82 21.12 -6.75 -14.39
C ASN A 82 21.46 -5.28 -14.73
N GLY A 83 21.01 -4.31 -13.93
CA GLY A 83 21.15 -2.89 -14.22
C GLY A 83 20.18 -2.36 -15.30
N ASP A 84 19.11 -3.11 -15.61
CA ASP A 84 18.07 -2.67 -16.56
C ASP A 84 17.12 -1.62 -15.98
N ILE A 85 17.03 -1.55 -14.64
CA ILE A 85 16.27 -0.56 -13.88
C ILE A 85 17.08 -0.13 -12.66
N ASP A 86 16.90 1.11 -12.23
CA ASP A 86 17.67 1.68 -11.12
C ASP A 86 17.01 1.47 -9.75
N ILE A 87 15.67 1.37 -9.71
CA ILE A 87 14.88 1.35 -8.47
C ILE A 87 13.69 0.40 -8.64
N CYS A 88 13.43 -0.43 -7.63
CA CYS A 88 12.19 -1.19 -7.53
C CYS A 88 11.79 -1.49 -6.08
N THR A 89 10.55 -1.91 -5.87
CA THR A 89 10.12 -2.53 -4.61
C THR A 89 10.49 -4.02 -4.59
N ILE A 90 10.87 -4.51 -3.42
CA ILE A 90 11.22 -5.92 -3.16
C ILE A 90 10.28 -6.49 -2.09
N PRO A 91 9.93 -7.79 -2.15
CA PRO A 91 9.18 -8.43 -1.08
C PRO A 91 10.06 -8.61 0.17
N ALA A 92 9.42 -8.69 1.35
CA ALA A 92 10.14 -8.86 2.61
C ALA A 92 11.08 -10.07 2.61
N ALA A 93 10.68 -11.16 1.95
CA ALA A 93 11.46 -12.38 1.87
C ALA A 93 12.83 -12.24 1.17
N ASP A 94 13.00 -11.22 0.33
CA ASP A 94 14.25 -11.01 -0.41
C ASP A 94 15.17 -10.02 0.31
N ILE A 95 14.74 -9.36 1.39
CA ILE A 95 15.49 -8.24 2.00
C ILE A 95 16.88 -8.68 2.47
N ALA A 96 16.99 -9.84 3.14
CA ALA A 96 18.28 -10.35 3.61
C ALA A 96 19.30 -10.57 2.47
N ASP A 97 18.83 -10.99 1.29
CA ASP A 97 19.69 -11.15 0.11
C ASP A 97 20.20 -9.81 -0.41
N PHE A 98 19.36 -8.76 -0.35
CA PHE A 98 19.73 -7.41 -0.76
C PHE A 98 20.61 -6.70 0.27
N GLU A 99 20.44 -6.96 1.57
CA GLU A 99 21.34 -6.45 2.63
C GLU A 99 22.75 -7.03 2.51
N ALA A 100 22.87 -8.27 2.01
CA ALA A 100 24.14 -8.93 1.79
C ALA A 100 24.86 -8.48 0.51
N ASP A 101 24.18 -7.79 -0.40
CA ASP A 101 24.72 -7.34 -1.68
C ASP A 101 25.31 -5.92 -1.57
N PRO A 102 26.65 -5.75 -1.66
CA PRO A 102 27.29 -4.45 -1.49
C PRO A 102 26.99 -3.45 -2.62
N ASP A 103 26.48 -3.92 -3.76
CA ASP A 103 26.11 -3.07 -4.90
C ASP A 103 24.67 -2.55 -4.79
N MET A 104 23.91 -2.98 -3.77
CA MET A 104 22.52 -2.61 -3.56
C MET A 104 22.36 -1.67 -2.36
N THR A 105 21.37 -0.79 -2.43
CA THR A 105 20.99 0.08 -1.31
C THR A 105 19.51 -0.10 -1.03
N ILE A 106 19.18 -0.45 0.21
CA ILE A 106 17.80 -0.54 0.67
C ILE A 106 17.38 0.80 1.25
N LEU A 107 16.26 1.32 0.74
CA LEU A 107 15.60 2.49 1.31
C LEU A 107 14.37 2.01 2.06
N GLU A 108 14.37 2.19 3.37
CA GLU A 108 13.22 1.93 4.24
C GLU A 108 12.61 3.25 4.70
N TRP A 109 11.29 3.36 4.57
CA TRP A 109 10.53 4.47 5.12
C TRP A 109 9.17 3.98 5.59
N GLY A 110 8.67 4.58 6.67
CA GLY A 110 7.30 4.32 7.10
C GLY A 110 6.33 4.87 6.07
N ASN A 111 5.35 4.05 5.66
CA ASN A 111 4.26 4.48 4.78
C ASN A 111 2.97 4.67 5.60
N ASP A 112 2.05 5.47 5.08
CA ASP A 112 0.69 5.66 5.60
C ASP A 112 -0.31 4.69 4.95
N TRP A 113 0.19 3.55 4.48
CA TRP A 113 -0.62 2.53 3.83
C TRP A 113 -1.33 1.66 4.88
N LEU A 114 -2.56 1.25 4.59
CA LEU A 114 -3.33 0.31 5.40
C LEU A 114 -3.80 -0.85 4.52
N ASP A 115 -3.34 -2.06 4.84
CA ASP A 115 -3.95 -3.29 4.34
C ASP A 115 -5.11 -3.70 5.27
N PHE A 116 -6.29 -3.90 4.70
CA PHE A 116 -7.48 -4.24 5.47
C PHE A 116 -8.42 -5.18 4.71
N ILE A 117 -9.23 -5.91 5.46
CA ILE A 117 -10.35 -6.69 4.93
C ILE A 117 -11.61 -5.83 5.05
N GLY A 118 -12.10 -5.36 3.91
CA GLY A 118 -13.38 -4.65 3.82
C GLY A 118 -14.54 -5.64 3.73
N PHE A 119 -15.53 -5.51 4.60
CA PHE A 119 -16.74 -6.32 4.55
C PHE A 119 -17.87 -5.57 3.84
N ASN A 120 -18.60 -6.25 2.96
CA ASN A 120 -19.86 -5.73 2.46
C ASN A 120 -20.95 -5.90 3.51
N CYS A 121 -21.11 -4.90 4.38
CA CYS A 121 -22.07 -4.89 5.48
C CYS A 121 -23.55 -4.88 5.05
N THR A 122 -23.87 -4.89 3.75
CA THR A 122 -25.25 -5.03 3.25
C THR A 122 -25.65 -6.47 2.94
N LYS A 123 -24.69 -7.41 3.00
CA LYS A 123 -24.89 -8.81 2.63
C LYS A 123 -24.68 -9.74 3.84
N PRO A 124 -25.60 -10.69 4.10
CA PRO A 124 -25.34 -11.75 5.07
C PRO A 124 -24.12 -12.61 4.70
N PRO A 125 -23.36 -13.13 5.69
CA PRO A 125 -23.49 -12.87 7.13
C PRO A 125 -22.80 -11.57 7.59
N PHE A 126 -22.13 -10.84 6.68
CA PHE A 126 -21.35 -9.65 7.02
C PHE A 126 -22.17 -8.43 7.45
N ASN A 127 -23.49 -8.43 7.28
CA ASN A 127 -24.37 -7.40 7.82
C ASN A 127 -24.47 -7.45 9.35
N ASP A 128 -24.19 -8.60 9.97
CA ASP A 128 -24.18 -8.77 11.42
C ASP A 128 -22.84 -8.31 12.04
N PRO A 129 -22.85 -7.30 12.94
CA PRO A 129 -21.65 -6.88 13.66
C PRO A 129 -21.00 -7.97 14.52
N ALA A 130 -21.78 -8.90 15.09
CA ALA A 130 -21.25 -9.99 15.91
C ALA A 130 -20.39 -10.93 15.07
N PHE A 131 -20.84 -11.26 13.85
CA PHE A 131 -20.08 -12.06 12.91
C PHE A 131 -18.74 -11.41 12.54
N ARG A 132 -18.76 -10.11 12.20
CA ARG A 132 -17.53 -9.36 11.88
C ARG A 132 -16.59 -9.28 13.09
N LYS A 133 -17.12 -9.14 14.30
CA LYS A 133 -16.33 -9.11 15.53
C LYS A 133 -15.69 -10.47 15.82
N ALA A 134 -16.42 -11.57 15.63
CA ALA A 134 -15.87 -12.92 15.75
C ALA A 134 -14.71 -13.15 14.77
N LEU A 135 -14.88 -12.74 13.50
CA LEU A 135 -13.79 -12.79 12.52
C LEU A 135 -12.57 -11.97 12.93
N HIS A 136 -12.76 -10.79 13.54
CA HIS A 136 -11.63 -9.97 13.98
C HIS A 136 -10.73 -10.69 14.99
N TYR A 137 -11.32 -11.44 15.94
CA TYR A 137 -10.54 -12.22 16.91
C TYR A 137 -9.73 -13.33 16.26
N LEU A 138 -10.24 -13.93 15.17
CA LEU A 138 -9.58 -15.02 14.44
C LEU A 138 -8.36 -14.56 13.62
N ILE A 139 -8.23 -13.25 13.35
CA ILE A 139 -7.09 -12.72 12.60
C ILE A 139 -5.95 -12.42 13.57
N ASP A 140 -4.90 -13.24 13.49
CA ASP A 140 -3.65 -13.01 14.22
C ASP A 140 -2.73 -12.07 13.44
N LYS A 141 -2.85 -10.77 13.71
CA LYS A 141 -2.09 -9.74 13.00
C LYS A 141 -0.59 -9.81 13.30
N GLU A 142 -0.23 -10.14 14.54
CA GLU A 142 1.17 -10.33 14.94
C GLU A 142 1.79 -11.49 14.17
N PHE A 143 1.09 -12.61 14.06
CA PHE A 143 1.55 -13.74 13.25
C PHE A 143 1.74 -13.37 11.77
N LEU A 144 0.79 -12.62 11.18
CA LEU A 144 0.91 -12.17 9.78
C LEU A 144 2.13 -11.27 9.60
N VAL A 145 2.36 -10.33 10.51
CA VAL A 145 3.52 -9.44 10.48
C VAL A 145 4.83 -10.21 10.60
N ASP A 146 4.92 -11.12 11.58
CA ASP A 146 6.14 -11.91 11.82
C ASP A 146 6.42 -12.89 10.67
N LYS A 147 5.42 -13.65 10.24
CA LYS A 147 5.62 -14.76 9.28
C LYS A 147 5.55 -14.37 7.82
N LEU A 148 4.70 -13.41 7.46
CA LEU A 148 4.53 -13.01 6.06
C LEU A 148 5.34 -11.76 5.71
N GLN A 149 5.40 -10.80 6.64
CA GLN A 149 6.08 -9.53 6.41
C GLN A 149 7.48 -9.49 7.03
N GLN A 150 7.89 -10.52 7.78
CA GLN A 150 9.24 -10.64 8.37
C GLN A 150 9.65 -9.40 9.18
N GLY A 151 8.69 -8.73 9.82
CA GLY A 151 8.92 -7.51 10.60
C GLY A 151 8.84 -6.19 9.81
N TYR A 152 8.72 -6.22 8.48
CA TYR A 152 8.58 -5.03 7.62
C TYR A 152 7.13 -4.51 7.52
N ALA A 153 6.30 -4.83 8.50
CA ALA A 153 4.96 -4.30 8.66
C ALA A 153 4.67 -4.09 10.14
N ILE A 154 3.65 -3.29 10.43
CA ILE A 154 3.21 -3.02 11.80
C ILE A 154 1.78 -3.51 11.93
N ALA A 155 1.48 -4.29 12.98
CA ALA A 155 0.12 -4.73 13.27
C ALA A 155 -0.76 -3.50 13.56
N GLN A 156 -1.73 -3.22 12.68
CA GLN A 156 -2.61 -2.06 12.81
C GLN A 156 -3.93 -2.43 13.49
N TYR A 157 -4.31 -1.63 14.50
CA TYR A 157 -5.57 -1.74 15.24
C TYR A 157 -6.49 -0.52 15.08
N SER A 158 -5.94 0.55 14.53
CA SER A 158 -6.65 1.75 14.12
C SER A 158 -6.82 1.75 12.60
N VAL A 159 -7.88 2.41 12.11
CA VAL A 159 -8.05 2.70 10.68
C VAL A 159 -7.13 3.83 10.20
N ILE A 160 -6.54 4.57 11.13
CA ILE A 160 -5.49 5.56 10.87
C ILE A 160 -4.16 4.94 11.27
N PRO A 161 -3.20 4.79 10.33
CA PRO A 161 -1.88 4.25 10.63
C PRO A 161 -1.14 5.02 11.72
N ALA A 162 -0.40 4.30 12.56
CA ALA A 162 0.31 4.87 13.71
C ALA A 162 1.34 5.96 13.35
N ILE A 163 1.88 5.97 12.12
CA ILE A 163 2.80 7.02 11.64
C ILE A 163 2.13 8.40 11.62
N ASN A 164 0.80 8.45 11.49
CA ASN A 164 0.02 9.68 11.58
C ASN A 164 -0.32 9.99 13.04
N THR A 165 0.69 10.39 13.81
CA THR A 165 0.61 10.59 15.27
C THR A 165 -0.41 11.62 15.71
N PHE A 166 -0.78 12.57 14.84
CA PHE A 166 -1.78 13.59 15.15
C PHE A 166 -3.21 13.03 15.13
N TRP A 167 -3.51 12.10 14.22
CA TRP A 167 -4.87 11.57 14.00
C TRP A 167 -5.05 10.13 14.49
N CYS A 168 -3.97 9.40 14.74
CA CYS A 168 -4.04 8.04 15.24
C CYS A 168 -4.59 8.03 16.68
N ASN A 169 -5.52 7.12 16.95
CA ASN A 169 -5.98 6.82 18.29
C ASN A 169 -5.25 5.57 18.82
N PRO A 170 -4.35 5.68 19.81
CA PRO A 170 -3.65 4.54 20.38
C PRO A 170 -4.56 3.64 21.24
N ASP A 171 -5.71 4.14 21.69
CA ASP A 171 -6.62 3.43 22.60
C ASP A 171 -7.68 2.59 21.85
N CYS A 172 -7.45 2.28 20.58
CA CYS A 172 -8.32 1.40 19.80
C CYS A 172 -8.33 -0.03 20.39
N PRO A 173 -9.48 -0.73 20.41
CA PRO A 173 -9.53 -2.11 20.86
C PRO A 173 -8.60 -3.03 20.06
N THR A 174 -7.75 -3.79 20.78
CA THR A 174 -6.77 -4.73 20.20
C THR A 174 -7.30 -6.17 20.26
N TYR A 175 -8.42 -6.44 19.58
CA TYR A 175 -9.09 -7.73 19.65
C TYR A 175 -8.15 -8.90 19.32
N GLY A 176 -8.01 -9.83 20.28
CA GLY A 176 -7.17 -11.02 20.13
C GLY A 176 -5.69 -10.81 20.41
N MET A 177 -5.22 -9.58 20.63
CA MET A 177 -3.80 -9.32 20.93
C MET A 177 -3.34 -10.12 22.16
N GLY A 178 -2.25 -10.86 22.00
CA GLY A 178 -1.69 -11.73 23.05
C GLY A 178 -2.43 -13.05 23.28
N MET A 179 -3.53 -13.31 22.56
CA MET A 179 -4.25 -14.59 22.61
C MET A 179 -3.63 -15.62 21.67
N SER A 180 -3.57 -16.87 22.12
CA SER A 180 -3.32 -18.04 21.27
C SER A 180 -4.45 -18.25 20.27
N MET A 181 -4.19 -19.02 19.21
CA MET A 181 -5.23 -19.35 18.22
C MET A 181 -6.41 -20.09 18.84
N GLU A 182 -6.17 -20.95 19.85
CA GLU A 182 -7.23 -21.66 20.57
C GLU A 182 -8.15 -20.69 21.32
N GLU A 183 -7.59 -19.74 22.07
CA GLU A 183 -8.35 -18.70 22.78
C GLU A 183 -9.13 -17.81 21.83
N ARG A 184 -8.53 -17.45 20.68
CA ARG A 184 -9.19 -16.67 19.62
C ARG A 184 -10.39 -17.41 19.05
N ILE A 185 -10.25 -18.71 18.75
CA ILE A 185 -11.34 -19.57 18.27
C ILE A 185 -12.45 -19.66 19.31
N GLN A 186 -12.10 -19.94 20.57
CA GLN A 186 -13.08 -20.04 21.65
C GLN A 186 -13.85 -18.71 21.83
N LYS A 187 -13.16 -17.57 21.75
CA LYS A 187 -13.80 -16.26 21.85
C LYS A 187 -14.72 -15.96 20.67
N ALA A 188 -14.32 -16.34 19.45
CA ALA A 188 -15.17 -16.21 18.27
C ALA A 188 -16.44 -17.07 18.39
N ILE A 189 -16.33 -18.31 18.85
CA ILE A 189 -17.47 -19.20 19.10
C ILE A 189 -18.41 -18.61 20.15
N GLU A 190 -17.87 -18.09 21.26
CA GLU A 190 -18.65 -17.43 22.31
C GLU A 190 -19.47 -16.25 21.76
N ILE A 191 -18.84 -15.38 20.95
CA ILE A 191 -19.49 -14.23 20.31
C ILE A 191 -20.61 -14.69 19.38
N LEU A 192 -20.36 -15.72 18.56
CA LEU A 192 -21.33 -16.25 17.60
C LEU A 192 -22.51 -16.94 18.31
N LYS A 193 -22.26 -17.77 19.33
CA LYS A 193 -23.32 -18.38 20.16
C LYS A 193 -24.19 -17.30 20.82
N GLY A 194 -23.57 -16.26 21.37
CA GLY A 194 -24.28 -15.13 21.96
C GLY A 194 -25.15 -14.35 20.97
N ALA A 195 -24.82 -14.40 19.68
CA ALA A 195 -25.60 -13.80 18.59
C ALA A 195 -26.63 -14.76 17.96
N GLY A 196 -26.74 -16.01 18.45
CA GLY A 196 -27.73 -16.99 18.00
C GLY A 196 -27.29 -17.85 16.82
N TYR A 197 -26.00 -17.88 16.47
CA TYR A 197 -25.48 -18.82 15.47
C TYR A 197 -25.46 -20.24 16.05
N THR A 198 -25.71 -21.22 15.17
CA THR A 198 -25.66 -22.65 15.48
C THR A 198 -24.76 -23.38 14.49
N TRP A 199 -24.30 -24.57 14.85
CA TRP A 199 -23.44 -25.42 14.03
C TRP A 199 -24.18 -26.69 13.65
N GLU A 200 -24.02 -27.16 12.41
CA GLU A 200 -24.65 -28.40 11.91
C GLU A 200 -24.23 -29.64 12.72
N SER A 201 -23.05 -29.63 13.34
CA SER A 201 -22.57 -30.73 14.18
C SER A 201 -23.22 -30.77 15.58
N GLU A 202 -24.02 -29.76 15.95
CA GLU A 202 -24.72 -29.67 17.23
C GLU A 202 -26.25 -29.97 17.11
N SER A 203 -26.72 -30.36 15.92
CA SER A 203 -28.11 -30.76 15.62
C SER A 203 -28.22 -32.23 15.24
#